data_AF-A0A392NNK7-F1
#
_entry.id   AF-A0A392NNK7-F1
#
_cell.length_a   1.000
_cell.length_b   1.000
_cell.length_c   1.000
_cell.angle_alpha   90.00
_cell.angle_beta   90.00
_cell.angle_gamma   90.00
#
_symmetry.space_group_name_H-M   'P 1'
#
loop_
_entity.id
_entity.type
_entity.pdbx_description
1 polymer ?
#
loop_
_entity_poly.entity_id
_entity_poly.type
_entity_poly.pdbx_seq_one_letter_code
_entity_poly.pdbx_strand_id
1 'polypeptide(L)'
;MGNPDYVTQHVYSASQLSEAGLEFELSDSKCLLDLKFDKGVLKIPCFLVHSGTEIQMRNILAFEECHISDKGSAYISQYFNVLDFLIDTEKDVSILVDKKIIVNWMGDANEVATMVNNLCTSILTPPFNSNYLSLCRRLNGFYENPRNKYKAIFVHEYFNTPWKIASTITAVLLVLFTLIQAVCSIWSLVKS
;
A
#
# COMPACT_ATOMS: atom_id res chain seq x y z
N MET A 1 -15.45 -3.19 -29.57
CA MET A 1 -15.68 -2.12 -28.59
C MET A 1 -15.75 -2.77 -27.22
N GLY A 2 -14.66 -2.70 -26.44
CA GLY A 2 -14.56 -3.36 -25.14
C GLY A 2 -15.40 -2.65 -24.08
N ASN A 3 -16.03 -3.42 -23.20
CA ASN A 3 -16.75 -2.90 -22.04
C ASN A 3 -15.79 -2.05 -21.17
N PRO A 4 -16.14 -0.80 -20.80
CA PRO A 4 -15.31 0.05 -19.94
C PRO A 4 -15.04 -0.51 -18.53
N ASP A 5 -15.73 -1.58 -18.12
CA ASP A 5 -15.52 -2.22 -16.81
C ASP A 5 -14.21 -3.03 -16.68
N TYR A 6 -13.45 -3.19 -17.76
CA TYR A 6 -12.16 -3.90 -17.77
C TYR A 6 -10.93 -2.99 -17.71
N VAL A 7 -11.12 -1.68 -17.50
CA VAL A 7 -9.98 -0.78 -17.27
C VAL A 7 -9.34 -1.19 -15.95
N THR A 8 -8.07 -1.59 -16.03
CA THR A 8 -7.20 -1.93 -14.90
C THR A 8 -7.33 -0.84 -13.84
N GLN A 9 -7.98 -1.14 -12.71
CA GLN A 9 -8.03 -0.21 -11.59
C GLN A 9 -6.69 -0.27 -10.88
N HIS A 10 -5.82 0.66 -11.23
CA HIS A 10 -4.59 0.95 -10.49
C HIS A 10 -4.92 1.06 -9.00
N VAL A 11 -4.15 0.41 -8.15
CA VAL A 11 -4.31 0.43 -6.69
C VAL A 11 -3.31 1.42 -6.09
N TYR A 12 -3.68 2.08 -5.00
CA TYR A 12 -2.75 2.93 -4.24
C TYR A 12 -1.58 2.11 -3.66
N SER A 13 -0.38 2.70 -3.61
CA SER A 13 0.81 2.03 -3.09
C SER A 13 0.72 1.73 -1.59
N ALA A 14 1.61 0.88 -1.09
CA ALA A 14 1.60 0.49 0.32
C ALA A 14 1.76 1.69 1.26
N SER A 15 2.62 2.65 0.90
CA SER A 15 2.79 3.89 1.64
C SER A 15 1.54 4.77 1.61
N GLN A 16 0.90 4.95 0.46
CA GLN A 16 -0.35 5.72 0.35
C GLN A 16 -1.49 5.09 1.16
N LEU A 17 -1.65 3.77 1.07
CA LEU A 17 -2.64 3.03 1.86
C LEU A 17 -2.34 3.12 3.35
N SER A 18 -1.06 3.01 3.76
CA SER A 18 -0.64 3.16 5.15
C SER A 18 -0.91 4.56 5.68
N GLU A 19 -0.67 5.60 4.89
CA GLU A 19 -0.99 7.01 5.23
C GLU A 19 -2.50 7.20 5.42
N ALA A 20 -3.32 6.51 4.62
CA ALA A 20 -4.77 6.46 4.77
C ALA A 20 -5.25 5.66 6.00
N GLY A 21 -4.33 4.99 6.70
CA GLY A 21 -4.61 4.20 7.89
C GLY A 21 -4.94 2.73 7.63
N LEU A 22 -4.62 2.20 6.45
CA LEU A 22 -4.67 0.78 6.18
C LEU A 22 -3.50 0.09 6.90
N GLU A 23 -3.77 -1.05 7.53
CA GLU A 23 -2.74 -1.87 8.17
C GLU A 23 -2.38 -3.06 7.29
N PHE A 24 -1.08 -3.35 7.20
CA PHE A 24 -0.54 -4.52 6.54
C PHE A 24 -0.22 -5.60 7.58
N GLU A 25 -0.67 -6.81 7.32
CA GLU A 25 -0.44 -7.97 8.18
C GLU A 25 0.07 -9.17 7.39
N LEU A 26 0.92 -9.97 8.03
CA LEU A 26 1.30 -11.27 7.50
C LEU A 26 0.10 -12.23 7.53
N SER A 27 -0.17 -12.86 6.39
CA SER A 27 -1.21 -13.89 6.27
C SER A 27 -0.69 -15.25 6.74
N ASP A 28 -1.51 -16.01 7.46
CA ASP A 28 -1.25 -17.42 7.81
C ASP A 28 -1.50 -18.39 6.62
N SER A 29 -1.90 -17.86 5.47
CA SER A 29 -2.19 -18.68 4.29
C SER A 29 -0.92 -19.32 3.73
N LYS A 30 -1.02 -20.60 3.36
CA LYS A 30 0.05 -21.32 2.65
C LYS A 30 0.05 -21.02 1.14
N CYS A 31 -1.00 -20.38 0.62
CA CYS A 31 -1.10 -20.01 -0.77
C CYS A 31 -0.57 -18.59 -0.96
N LEU A 32 0.52 -18.43 -1.74
CA LEU A 32 1.13 -17.12 -2.05
C LEU A 32 0.12 -16.12 -2.63
N LEU A 33 -0.84 -16.63 -3.40
CA LEU A 33 -1.80 -15.82 -4.15
C LEU A 33 -2.95 -15.29 -3.26
N ASP A 34 -3.07 -15.76 -2.01
CA ASP A 34 -4.21 -15.49 -1.13
C ASP A 34 -4.12 -14.14 -0.41
N LEU A 35 -4.48 -13.08 -1.14
CA LEU A 35 -4.62 -11.73 -0.60
C LEU A 35 -6.01 -11.53 0.03
N LYS A 36 -6.05 -11.08 1.29
CA LYS A 36 -7.32 -10.83 2.00
C LYS A 36 -7.37 -9.42 2.56
N PHE A 37 -8.33 -8.65 2.10
CA PHE A 37 -8.66 -7.37 2.72
C PHE A 37 -9.90 -7.51 3.59
N ASP A 38 -9.85 -7.04 4.83
CA ASP A 38 -11.03 -6.86 5.68
C ASP A 38 -10.85 -5.68 6.64
N LYS A 39 -11.88 -4.84 6.78
CA LYS A 39 -11.95 -3.72 7.75
C LYS A 39 -10.68 -2.85 7.87
N GLY A 40 -10.02 -2.55 6.76
CA GLY A 40 -8.81 -1.71 6.76
C GLY A 40 -7.52 -2.47 7.03
N VAL A 41 -7.55 -3.81 7.04
CA VAL A 41 -6.37 -4.67 7.16
C VAL A 41 -6.19 -5.45 5.87
N LEU A 42 -5.03 -5.35 5.24
CA LEU A 42 -4.64 -6.18 4.10
C LEU A 42 -3.64 -7.25 4.57
N LYS A 43 -4.10 -8.50 4.52
CA LYS A 43 -3.29 -9.69 4.82
C LYS A 43 -2.64 -10.20 3.55
N ILE A 44 -1.32 -10.29 3.57
CA ILE A 44 -0.50 -10.73 2.45
C ILE A 44 0.38 -11.91 2.90
N PRO A 45 0.39 -13.03 2.17
CA PRO A 45 1.31 -14.13 2.44
C PRO A 45 2.79 -13.70 2.36
N CYS A 46 3.65 -14.38 3.11
CA CYS A 46 5.08 -14.08 3.09
C CYS A 46 5.69 -14.30 1.70
N PHE A 47 6.51 -13.35 1.25
CA PHE A 47 7.26 -13.41 0.01
C PHE A 47 8.77 -13.22 0.28
N LEU A 48 9.55 -14.27 0.03
CA LEU A 48 11.00 -14.25 0.15
C LEU A 48 11.63 -13.74 -1.15
N VAL A 49 12.45 -12.70 -1.03
CA VAL A 49 13.14 -12.09 -2.17
C VAL A 49 14.64 -12.31 -2.04
N HIS A 50 15.23 -12.99 -3.02
CA HIS A 50 16.66 -13.26 -3.14
C HIS A 50 17.12 -13.05 -4.59
N SER A 51 18.42 -13.13 -4.85
CA SER A 51 19.02 -12.83 -6.18
C SER A 51 18.48 -13.65 -7.37
N GLY A 52 17.82 -14.79 -7.12
CA GLY A 52 17.22 -15.64 -8.15
C GLY A 52 15.72 -15.41 -8.35
N THR A 53 15.07 -14.64 -7.47
CA THR A 53 13.62 -14.45 -7.47
C THR A 53 13.13 -13.86 -8.79
N GLU A 54 13.81 -12.84 -9.33
CA GLU A 54 13.39 -12.22 -10.59
C GLU A 54 13.30 -13.23 -11.74
N ILE A 55 14.36 -14.02 -11.94
CA ILE A 55 14.44 -15.02 -13.01
C ILE A 55 13.35 -16.08 -12.82
N GLN A 56 13.15 -16.54 -11.58
CA GLN A 56 12.10 -17.51 -11.27
C GLN A 56 10.72 -16.96 -11.61
N MET A 57 10.41 -15.72 -11.19
CA MET A 57 9.11 -15.12 -11.44
C MET A 57 8.89 -14.85 -12.93
N ARG A 58 9.89 -14.37 -13.67
CA ARG A 58 9.80 -14.22 -15.14
C ARG A 58 9.51 -15.55 -15.85
N ASN A 59 10.17 -16.63 -15.44
CA ASN A 59 9.91 -17.95 -16.01
C ASN A 59 8.49 -18.45 -15.71
N ILE A 60 8.01 -18.22 -14.49
CA ILE A 60 6.63 -18.57 -14.10
C ILE A 60 5.61 -17.75 -14.89
N LEU A 61 5.82 -16.44 -15.02
CA LEU A 61 4.94 -15.54 -15.77
C LEU A 61 4.92 -15.89 -17.26
N ALA A 62 6.08 -16.16 -17.87
CA ALA A 62 6.17 -16.62 -19.25
C ALA A 62 5.49 -17.99 -19.45
N PHE A 63 5.64 -18.91 -18.49
CA PHE A 63 4.95 -20.19 -18.51
C PHE A 63 3.42 -19.98 -18.47
N GLU A 64 2.93 -19.13 -17.57
CA GLU A 64 1.51 -18.78 -17.48
C GLU A 64 1.01 -18.15 -18.79
N GLU A 65 1.75 -17.21 -19.36
CA GLU A 65 1.38 -16.52 -20.59
C GLU A 65 1.27 -17.46 -21.80
N CYS A 66 2.20 -18.41 -21.92
CA CYS A 66 2.25 -19.38 -23.02
C CYS A 66 1.17 -20.46 -22.95
N HIS A 67 0.74 -20.86 -21.74
CA HIS A 67 -0.12 -22.03 -21.55
C HIS A 67 -1.57 -21.67 -21.18
N ILE A 68 -1.82 -20.46 -20.69
CA ILE A 68 -3.17 -20.04 -20.31
C ILE A 68 -3.85 -19.30 -21.47
N SER A 69 -4.84 -19.96 -22.08
CA SER A 69 -5.66 -19.38 -23.15
C SER A 69 -6.70 -18.38 -22.63
N ASP A 70 -7.28 -18.63 -21.44
CA ASP A 70 -8.18 -17.70 -20.77
C ASP A 70 -7.40 -16.76 -19.85
N LYS A 71 -7.14 -15.54 -20.30
CA LYS A 71 -6.40 -14.53 -19.52
C LYS A 71 -7.06 -14.21 -18.17
N GLY A 72 -8.37 -14.45 -18.00
CA GLY A 72 -9.05 -14.31 -16.70
C GLY A 72 -8.56 -15.30 -15.63
N SER A 73 -7.90 -16.39 -16.05
CA SER A 73 -7.32 -17.42 -15.18
C SER A 73 -5.80 -17.28 -14.95
N ALA A 74 -5.19 -16.17 -15.41
CA ALA A 74 -3.78 -15.86 -15.17
C ALA A 74 -3.56 -15.32 -13.73
N TYR A 75 -3.77 -16.18 -12.72
CA TYR A 75 -3.73 -15.83 -11.30
C TYR A 75 -2.38 -15.29 -10.85
N ILE A 76 -1.27 -15.79 -11.41
CA ILE A 76 0.07 -15.37 -11.01
C ILE A 76 0.36 -13.97 -11.54
N SER A 77 0.06 -13.72 -12.82
CA SER A 77 0.15 -12.38 -13.43
C SER A 77 -0.72 -11.37 -12.69
N GLN A 78 -1.96 -11.75 -12.34
CA GLN A 78 -2.85 -10.89 -11.57
C GLN A 78 -2.29 -10.58 -10.17
N TYR A 79 -1.74 -11.58 -9.47
CA TYR A 79 -1.07 -11.36 -8.18
C TYR A 79 0.10 -10.38 -8.31
N PHE A 80 0.98 -10.57 -9.30
CA PHE A 80 2.12 -9.68 -9.50
C PHE A 80 1.70 -8.27 -9.90
N ASN A 81 0.62 -8.09 -10.66
CA ASN A 81 0.06 -6.76 -10.92
C ASN A 81 -0.43 -6.07 -9.65
N VAL A 82 -1.04 -6.80 -8.70
CA VAL A 82 -1.40 -6.21 -7.40
C VAL A 82 -0.15 -5.85 -6.60
N LEU A 83 0.87 -6.70 -6.63
CA LEU A 83 2.13 -6.43 -5.94
C LEU A 83 2.86 -5.21 -6.51
N ASP A 84 2.85 -5.05 -7.83
CA ASP A 84 3.36 -3.89 -8.57
C ASP A 84 2.67 -2.60 -8.15
N PHE A 85 1.33 -2.59 -8.08
CA PHE A 85 0.62 -1.42 -7.56
C PHE A 85 0.96 -1.09 -6.10
N LEU A 86 1.18 -2.11 -5.27
CA LEU A 86 1.51 -1.91 -3.87
C LEU A 86 2.96 -1.45 -3.66
N ILE A 87 3.89 -1.79 -4.56
CA ILE A 87 5.32 -1.59 -4.39
C ILE A 87 5.86 -0.75 -5.53
N ASP A 88 5.79 0.57 -5.39
CA ASP A 88 6.36 1.50 -6.37
C ASP A 88 7.77 1.95 -5.95
N THR A 89 8.00 2.10 -4.63
CA THR A 89 9.21 2.71 -4.06
C THR A 89 9.85 1.87 -2.96
N GLU A 90 11.09 2.21 -2.58
CA GLU A 90 11.78 1.61 -1.41
C GLU A 90 10.99 1.78 -0.10
N LYS A 91 10.19 2.85 0.02
CA LYS A 91 9.32 3.10 1.19
C LYS A 91 8.24 2.03 1.29
N ASP A 92 7.66 1.63 0.16
CA ASP A 92 6.63 0.60 0.11
C ASP A 92 7.21 -0.77 0.50
N VAL A 93 8.39 -1.11 -0.03
CA VAL A 93 9.12 -2.32 0.37
C VAL A 93 9.41 -2.31 1.86
N SER A 94 9.90 -1.20 2.40
CA SER A 94 10.25 -1.07 3.83
C SER A 94 9.03 -1.33 4.72
N ILE A 95 7.86 -0.78 4.39
CA ILE A 95 6.61 -1.05 5.13
C ILE A 95 6.29 -2.55 5.15
N LEU A 96 6.41 -3.23 4.01
CA LEU A 96 6.11 -4.66 3.91
C LEU A 96 7.17 -5.54 4.59
N VAL A 97 8.43 -5.11 4.60
CA VAL A 97 9.52 -5.77 5.34
C VAL A 97 9.31 -5.66 6.85
N ASP A 98 8.94 -4.47 7.34
CA ASP A 98 8.64 -4.24 8.77
C ASP A 98 7.50 -5.13 9.27
N LYS A 99 6.53 -5.42 8.40
CA LYS A 99 5.42 -6.33 8.67
C LYS A 99 5.74 -7.81 8.43
N LYS A 100 6.99 -8.13 8.06
CA LYS A 100 7.47 -9.48 7.72
C LYS A 100 6.71 -10.14 6.57
N ILE A 101 6.05 -9.33 5.74
CA ILE A 101 5.39 -9.77 4.51
C ILE A 101 6.45 -10.02 3.45
N ILE A 102 7.43 -9.11 3.33
CA ILE A 102 8.60 -9.32 2.48
C ILE A 102 9.80 -9.68 3.35
N VAL A 103 10.48 -10.76 2.99
CA VAL A 103 11.79 -11.10 3.56
C VAL A 103 12.84 -10.76 2.52
N ASN A 104 13.55 -9.65 2.73
CA ASN A 104 14.55 -9.16 1.79
C ASN A 104 15.94 -9.78 2.07
N TRP A 105 16.40 -10.68 1.21
CA TRP A 105 17.76 -11.23 1.20
C TRP A 105 18.68 -10.58 0.15
N MET A 106 18.17 -9.62 -0.64
CA MET A 106 19.01 -8.79 -1.51
C MET A 106 19.76 -7.72 -0.71
N GLY A 107 19.20 -7.28 0.42
CA GLY A 107 19.82 -6.31 1.33
C GLY A 107 19.57 -4.85 0.96
N ASP A 108 19.07 -4.58 -0.24
CA ASP A 108 18.61 -3.27 -0.68
C ASP A 108 17.10 -3.30 -0.98
N ALA A 109 16.34 -2.37 -0.39
CA ALA A 109 14.90 -2.25 -0.61
C ALA A 109 14.59 -1.66 -2.00
N ASN A 110 15.47 -0.81 -2.53
CA ASN A 110 15.31 -0.21 -3.86
C ASN A 110 15.49 -1.25 -4.97
N GLU A 111 16.41 -2.22 -4.80
CA GLU A 111 16.55 -3.37 -5.71
C GLU A 111 15.27 -4.21 -5.75
N VAL A 112 14.64 -4.45 -4.60
CA VAL A 112 13.36 -5.20 -4.53
C VAL A 112 12.24 -4.44 -5.25
N ALA A 113 12.09 -3.14 -5.01
CA ALA A 113 11.07 -2.32 -5.69
C ALA A 113 11.28 -2.33 -7.21
N THR A 114 12.53 -2.12 -7.65
CA THR A 114 12.91 -2.15 -9.06
C THR A 114 12.61 -3.51 -9.70
N MET A 115 12.93 -4.61 -9.00
CA MET A 115 12.63 -5.96 -9.47
C MET A 115 11.11 -6.15 -9.67
N VAL A 116 10.29 -5.80 -8.68
CA VAL A 116 8.83 -5.96 -8.75
C VAL A 116 8.25 -5.15 -9.90
N ASN A 117 8.62 -3.87 -10.01
CA ASN A 117 8.18 -2.99 -11.10
C ASN A 117 8.57 -3.54 -12.48
N ASN A 118 9.77 -4.09 -12.59
CA ASN A 118 10.25 -4.67 -13.85
C ASN A 118 9.61 -6.00 -14.22
N LEU A 119 8.98 -6.72 -13.28
CA LEU A 119 8.24 -7.95 -13.58
C LEU A 119 6.97 -7.64 -14.37
N CYS A 120 6.30 -6.52 -14.09
CA CYS A 120 5.00 -6.18 -14.67
C CYS A 120 5.08 -5.31 -15.94
N THR A 121 6.22 -4.67 -16.22
CA THR A 121 6.42 -3.87 -17.45
C THR A 121 6.41 -4.70 -18.74
N SER A 122 6.66 -6.00 -18.66
CA SER A 122 6.80 -6.88 -19.84
C SER A 122 5.54 -7.70 -20.15
N ILE A 123 4.46 -7.54 -19.38
CA ILE A 123 3.30 -8.43 -19.41
C ILE A 123 2.06 -7.68 -19.90
N LEU A 124 1.34 -8.25 -20.87
CA LEU A 124 0.01 -7.79 -21.21
C LEU A 124 -0.89 -7.96 -19.99
N THR A 125 -1.30 -6.87 -19.34
CA THR A 125 -2.14 -6.91 -18.12
C THR A 125 -3.42 -7.71 -18.38
N PRO A 126 -3.54 -8.95 -17.85
CA PRO A 126 -4.74 -9.74 -18.07
C PRO A 126 -5.93 -9.08 -17.34
N PRO A 127 -7.17 -9.29 -17.82
CA PRO A 127 -8.33 -8.90 -17.04
C PRO A 127 -8.29 -9.61 -15.68
N PHE A 128 -8.47 -8.84 -14.61
CA PHE A 128 -8.57 -9.41 -13.27
C PHE A 128 -9.79 -10.33 -13.15
N ASN A 129 -9.59 -11.46 -12.48
CA ASN A 129 -10.70 -12.28 -12.03
C ASN A 129 -11.55 -11.53 -10.98
N SER A 130 -12.74 -12.05 -10.69
CA SER A 130 -13.68 -11.41 -9.78
C SER A 130 -13.12 -11.16 -8.38
N ASN A 131 -12.26 -12.03 -7.86
CA ASN A 131 -11.68 -11.92 -6.52
C ASN A 131 -10.67 -10.77 -6.45
N TYR A 132 -9.68 -10.73 -7.34
CA TYR A 132 -8.70 -9.63 -7.37
C TYR A 132 -9.35 -8.30 -7.77
N LEU A 133 -10.30 -8.31 -8.71
CA LEU A 133 -11.02 -7.09 -9.08
C LEU A 133 -11.80 -6.52 -7.90
N SER A 134 -12.46 -7.38 -7.12
CA SER A 134 -13.14 -7.00 -5.87
C SER A 134 -12.14 -6.49 -4.82
N LEU A 135 -11.00 -7.15 -4.68
CA LEU A 135 -9.93 -6.71 -3.78
C LEU A 135 -9.45 -5.29 -4.13
N CYS A 136 -9.06 -5.05 -5.39
CA CYS A 136 -8.58 -3.74 -5.86
C CYS A 136 -9.64 -2.64 -5.63
N ARG A 137 -10.90 -2.91 -5.98
CA ARG A 137 -12.02 -1.97 -5.73
C ARG A 137 -12.17 -1.64 -4.25
N ARG A 138 -12.04 -2.62 -3.36
CA ARG A 138 -12.19 -2.42 -1.91
C ARG A 138 -11.01 -1.64 -1.32
N LEU A 139 -9.79 -1.87 -1.81
CA LEU A 139 -8.62 -1.08 -1.43
C LEU A 139 -8.75 0.37 -1.88
N ASN A 140 -9.12 0.59 -3.15
CA ASN A 140 -9.36 1.94 -3.66
C ASN A 140 -10.53 2.62 -2.95
N GLY A 141 -11.63 1.90 -2.70
CA GLY A 141 -12.76 2.42 -1.93
C GLY A 141 -12.41 2.74 -0.48
N PHE A 142 -11.46 2.02 0.12
CA PHE A 142 -10.94 2.36 1.45
C PHE A 142 -10.16 3.67 1.42
N TYR A 143 -9.25 3.86 0.47
CA TYR A 143 -8.49 5.10 0.33
C TYR A 143 -9.39 6.29 -0.02
N GLU A 144 -10.31 6.11 -0.98
CA GLU A 144 -11.23 7.16 -1.45
C GLU A 144 -12.33 7.51 -0.44
N ASN A 145 -12.47 6.78 0.66
CA ASN A 145 -13.32 7.21 1.75
C ASN A 145 -12.83 8.59 2.25
N PRO A 146 -13.69 9.63 2.33
CA PRO A 146 -13.25 10.98 2.66
C PRO A 146 -12.41 11.06 3.93
N ARG A 147 -12.77 10.31 4.98
CA ARG A 147 -12.01 10.31 6.25
C ARG A 147 -10.60 9.77 6.07
N ASN A 148 -10.46 8.66 5.36
CA ASN A 148 -9.17 8.01 5.12
C ASN A 148 -8.32 8.85 4.17
N LYS A 149 -8.92 9.45 3.14
CA LYS A 149 -8.25 10.37 2.21
C LYS A 149 -7.71 11.61 2.91
N TYR A 150 -8.52 12.27 3.75
CA TYR A 150 -8.06 13.41 4.54
C TYR A 150 -6.97 13.01 5.54
N LYS A 151 -7.08 11.81 6.14
CA LYS A 151 -6.01 11.27 6.98
C LYS A 151 -4.72 11.08 6.19
N ALA A 152 -4.77 10.51 4.98
CA ALA A 152 -3.61 10.34 4.12
C ALA A 152 -2.94 11.68 3.79
N ILE A 153 -3.73 12.66 3.32
CA ILE A 153 -3.24 14.00 3.02
C ILE A 153 -2.57 14.63 4.24
N PHE A 154 -3.21 14.53 5.41
CA PHE A 154 -2.67 15.09 6.64
C PHE A 154 -1.35 14.41 7.06
N VAL A 155 -1.28 13.07 7.04
CA VAL A 155 -0.04 12.35 7.35
C VAL A 155 1.05 12.74 6.36
N HIS A 156 0.73 12.78 5.06
CA HIS A 156 1.67 13.14 4.02
C HIS A 156 2.21 14.58 4.16
N GLU A 157 1.33 15.54 4.42
CA GLU A 157 1.72 16.95 4.49
C GLU A 157 2.50 17.28 5.77
N TYR A 158 2.15 16.67 6.90
CA TYR A 158 2.65 17.08 8.22
C TYR A 158 3.64 16.10 8.88
N PHE A 159 3.70 14.84 8.43
CA PHE A 159 4.54 13.80 9.05
C PHE A 159 5.62 13.22 8.13
N ASN A 160 5.78 13.75 6.91
CA ASN A 160 6.76 13.20 5.96
C ASN A 160 8.24 13.56 6.21
N THR A 161 8.54 14.53 7.09
CA THR A 161 9.94 14.85 7.44
C THR A 161 10.11 15.15 8.92
N PRO A 162 11.30 14.92 9.52
CA PRO A 162 11.56 15.24 10.92
C PRO A 162 11.25 16.71 11.28
N TRP A 163 11.56 17.64 10.37
CA TRP A 163 11.28 19.06 10.53
C TRP A 163 9.78 19.37 10.56
N LYS A 164 9.01 18.75 9.67
CA LYS A 164 7.55 18.91 9.66
C LYS A 164 6.92 18.36 10.94
N ILE A 165 7.41 17.22 11.44
CA ILE A 165 6.98 16.65 12.72
C ILE A 165 7.24 17.64 13.86
N ALA A 166 8.46 18.15 13.98
CA ALA A 166 8.84 19.11 15.03
C ALA A 166 8.02 20.41 14.98
N SER A 167 7.78 20.92 13.77
CA SER A 167 6.95 22.10 13.53
C SER A 167 5.50 21.86 13.98
N THR A 168 4.91 20.73 13.59
CA THR A 168 3.56 20.34 13.97
C THR A 168 3.42 20.21 15.49
N ILE A 169 4.37 19.56 16.18
CA ILE A 169 4.36 19.45 17.65
C ILE A 169 4.39 20.83 18.30
N THR A 170 5.28 21.71 17.83
CA THR A 170 5.41 23.08 18.37
C THR A 170 4.11 23.87 18.20
N ALA A 171 3.48 23.80 17.02
CA ALA A 171 2.22 24.46 16.75
C ALA A 171 1.09 23.97 17.68
N VAL A 172 0.98 22.66 17.90
CA VAL A 172 -0.01 22.09 18.81
C VAL A 172 0.21 22.56 20.25
N LEU A 173 1.45 22.58 20.73
CA LEU A 173 1.78 23.06 22.08
C LEU A 173 1.44 24.54 22.27
N LEU A 174 1.72 25.38 21.26
CA LEU A 174 1.36 26.81 21.28
C LEU A 174 -0.16 27.02 21.35
N VAL A 175 -0.93 26.23 20.60
CA VAL A 175 -2.40 26.29 20.64
C VAL A 175 -2.93 25.88 22.02
N LEU A 176 -2.40 24.82 22.62
CA LEU A 176 -2.79 24.41 23.97
C LEU A 176 -2.45 25.47 25.02
N PHE A 177 -1.25 26.05 24.94
CA PHE A 177 -0.81 27.09 25.86
C PHE A 177 -1.68 28.34 25.78
N THR A 178 -2.01 28.78 24.56
CA THR A 178 -2.88 29.96 24.35
C THR A 178 -4.32 29.73 24.84
N LEU A 179 -4.87 28.52 24.66
CA LEU A 179 -6.19 28.16 25.22
C LEU A 179 -6.19 28.19 26.75
N ILE A 180 -5.17 27.62 27.40
CA ILE A 180 -5.03 27.66 28.86
C ILE A 180 -4.95 29.11 29.34
N GLN A 181 -4.11 29.93 28.71
CA GLN A 181 -3.96 31.34 29.05
C GLN A 181 -5.28 32.11 28.90
N ALA A 182 -6.04 31.86 27.84
CA ALA A 182 -7.35 32.48 27.62
C ALA A 182 -8.34 32.10 28.73
N VAL A 183 -8.43 30.81 29.09
CA VAL A 183 -9.31 30.33 30.18
C VAL A 183 -8.93 30.94 31.52
N CYS A 184 -7.62 30.95 31.87
CA CYS A 184 -7.14 31.58 33.11
C CYS A 184 -7.45 33.08 33.15
N SER A 185 -7.33 33.78 32.02
CA SER A 185 -7.60 35.22 31.93
C SER A 185 -9.09 35.53 32.14
N ILE A 186 -9.98 34.76 31.50
CA ILE A 186 -11.43 34.90 31.67
C ILE A 186 -11.82 34.59 33.12
N TRP A 187 -11.28 33.52 33.71
CA TRP A 187 -11.53 33.16 35.10
C TRP A 187 -11.10 34.27 36.07
N SER A 188 -9.94 34.87 35.83
CA SER A 188 -9.46 36.00 36.63
C SER A 188 -10.37 37.23 36.51
N LEU A 189 -10.97 37.46 35.35
CA LEU A 189 -11.87 38.60 35.11
C LEU A 189 -13.23 38.40 35.78
N VAL A 190 -13.79 37.18 35.73
CA VAL A 190 -15.10 36.86 36.32
C VAL A 190 -15.06 36.87 37.86
N LYS A 191 -13.90 36.60 38.46
CA LYS A 191 -13.72 36.60 39.92
C LYS A 191 -13.37 37.99 40.49
N SER A 192 -13.11 38.98 39.64
CA SER A 192 -12.85 40.38 40.04
C SER A 192 -14.13 41.18 40.15
#